data_AF-A0A3D1HNR4-F1
#
_entry.id   AF-A0A3D1HNR4-F1
#
_cell.length_a   1.000
_cell.length_b   1.000
_cell.length_c   1.000
_cell.angle_alpha   90.00
_cell.angle_beta   90.00
_cell.angle_gamma   90.00
#
_symmetry.space_group_name_H-M   'P 1'
#
loop_
_entity.id
_entity.type
_entity.pdbx_description
1 polymer ?
#
loop_
_entity_poly.entity_id
_entity_poly.type
_entity_poly.pdbx_seq_one_letter_code
_entity_poly.pdbx_strand_id
1 'polypeptide(L)'
;HDEDGLLVASADTRRGSYFCQAFGPDNAPIGAILDIDPQAVAAGETDLPDAWHGARIIGPGAAPLAAVCGGRLVANDDAAPVDAMQIAQLASIM
;
A
#
# COMPACT_ATOMS: atom_id res chain seq x y z
N HIS A 1 -14.91 -16.12 -8.11
CA HIS A 1 -13.89 -16.33 -7.08
C HIS A 1 -13.73 -14.95 -6.48
N ASP A 2 -14.44 -14.70 -5.38
CA ASP A 2 -14.53 -13.39 -4.75
C ASP A 2 -13.16 -13.04 -4.15
N GLU A 3 -12.33 -12.38 -4.95
CA GLU A 3 -11.13 -11.66 -4.51
C GLU A 3 -11.59 -10.38 -3.80
N ASP A 4 -12.15 -10.51 -2.59
CA ASP A 4 -12.59 -9.41 -1.73
C ASP A 4 -11.37 -8.57 -1.25
N GLY A 5 -10.78 -7.84 -2.19
CA GLY A 5 -10.84 -6.39 -2.20
C GLY A 5 -9.82 -5.62 -1.36
N LEU A 6 -8.81 -6.26 -0.75
CA LEU A 6 -7.84 -5.50 0.03
C LEU A 6 -7.04 -4.55 -0.88
N LEU A 7 -7.13 -3.26 -0.58
CA LEU A 7 -6.46 -2.19 -1.30
C LEU A 7 -5.41 -1.55 -0.38
N VAL A 8 -4.19 -1.43 -0.86
CA VAL A 8 -3.12 -0.69 -0.18
C VAL A 8 -2.92 0.62 -0.92
N ALA A 9 -3.15 1.75 -0.25
CA ALA A 9 -2.79 3.05 -0.79
C ALA A 9 -1.40 3.44 -0.26
N SER A 10 -0.56 3.96 -1.14
CA SER A 10 0.78 4.43 -0.80
C SER A 10 0.91 5.93 -1.03
N ALA A 11 1.72 6.59 -0.19
CA ALA A 11 2.11 7.99 -0.30
C ALA A 11 3.64 8.11 -0.20
N ASP A 12 4.23 8.91 -1.08
CA ASP A 12 5.68 9.16 -1.08
C ASP A 12 6.11 10.01 0.13
N THR A 13 7.07 9.52 0.91
CA THR A 13 7.61 10.26 2.08
C THR A 13 8.71 11.24 1.72
N ARG A 14 9.15 11.27 0.45
CA ARG A 14 10.36 11.95 -0.07
C ARG A 14 11.69 11.50 0.53
N ARG A 15 11.69 10.40 1.29
CA ARG A 15 12.88 9.84 1.95
C ARG A 15 13.36 8.52 1.33
N GLY A 16 12.66 8.02 0.32
CA GLY A 16 12.89 6.69 -0.26
C GLY A 16 11.97 5.60 0.31
N SER A 17 11.13 5.94 1.29
CA SER A 17 10.08 5.10 1.84
C SER A 17 8.68 5.57 1.41
N TYR A 18 7.66 4.75 1.70
CA TYR A 18 6.27 5.03 1.40
C TYR A 18 5.39 4.80 2.64
N PHE A 19 4.55 5.78 2.98
CA PHE A 19 3.46 5.55 3.92
C PHE A 19 2.38 4.73 3.24
N CYS A 20 2.02 3.60 3.82
CA CYS A 20 1.08 2.65 3.26
C CYS A 20 -0.06 2.39 4.24
N GLN A 21 -1.31 2.53 3.78
CA GLN A 21 -2.51 2.19 4.53
C GLN A 21 -3.29 1.13 3.76
N ALA A 22 -3.63 0.04 4.44
CA ALA A 22 -4.54 -0.96 3.90
C ALA A 22 -5.99 -0.56 4.14
N PHE A 23 -6.86 -0.93 3.21
CA PHE A 23 -8.29 -0.71 3.25
C PHE A 23 -9.02 -2.02 2.93
N GLY A 24 -10.10 -2.27 3.67
CA GLY A 24 -11.02 -3.35 3.39
C GLY A 24 -11.91 -3.07 2.18
N PRO A 25 -12.72 -4.04 1.77
CA PRO A 25 -13.64 -3.91 0.63
C PRO A 25 -14.69 -2.79 0.81
N ASP A 26 -14.98 -2.41 2.05
CA ASP A 26 -15.84 -1.30 2.45
C ASP A 26 -15.10 0.05 2.53
N ASN A 27 -13.85 0.12 2.07
CA ASN A 27 -12.93 1.26 2.17
C ASN A 27 -12.61 1.68 3.62
N ALA A 28 -12.90 0.85 4.62
CA ALA A 28 -12.46 1.10 5.99
C ALA A 28 -10.95 0.82 6.15
N PRO A 29 -10.20 1.69 6.85
CA PRO A 29 -8.78 1.45 7.07
C PRO A 29 -8.57 0.23 7.97
N ILE A 30 -7.65 -0.63 7.57
CA ILE A 30 -7.25 -1.83 8.29
C ILE A 30 -5.86 -1.62 8.88
N GLY A 31 -5.77 -1.64 10.22
CA GLY A 31 -4.51 -1.48 10.93
C GLY A 31 -3.95 -0.05 10.85
N ALA A 32 -2.68 0.09 11.23
CA ALA A 32 -1.97 1.36 11.23
C ALA A 32 -1.34 1.66 9.87
N ILE A 33 -1.08 2.95 9.62
CA ILE A 33 -0.21 3.39 8.53
C ILE A 33 1.20 2.86 8.79
N LEU A 34 1.78 2.20 7.80
CA LEU A 34 3.15 1.67 7.86
C LEU A 34 4.08 2.53 7.01
N ASP A 35 5.28 2.81 7.50
CA ASP A 35 6.37 3.38 6.70
C ASP A 35 7.19 2.23 6.10
N ILE A 36 7.13 2.06 4.79
CA ILE A 36 7.76 0.92 4.10
C ILE A 36 8.84 1.42 3.16
N ASP A 37 10.07 0.98 3.43
CA ASP A 37 11.20 1.14 2.52
C ASP A 37 11.31 -0.08 1.60
N PRO A 38 11.19 0.08 0.26
CA PRO A 38 11.29 -1.05 -0.66
C PRO A 38 12.64 -1.77 -0.65
N GLN A 39 13.74 -1.07 -0.34
CA GLN A 39 15.07 -1.68 -0.24
C GLN A 39 15.19 -2.54 1.00
N ALA A 40 14.63 -2.10 2.14
CA ALA A 40 14.57 -2.89 3.37
C ALA A 40 13.69 -4.14 3.18
N VAL A 41 12.61 -4.04 2.42
CA VAL A 41 11.79 -5.21 2.02
C VAL A 41 12.57 -6.15 1.11
N ALA A 42 13.26 -5.61 0.09
CA ALA A 42 14.09 -6.41 -0.83
C ALA A 42 15.25 -7.12 -0.12
N ALA A 43 15.81 -6.51 0.94
CA ALA A 43 16.86 -7.08 1.77
C ALA A 43 16.31 -8.08 2.82
N GLY A 44 14.99 -8.19 2.99
CA GLY A 44 14.36 -9.03 4.01
C GLY A 44 14.47 -8.47 5.44
N GLU A 45 14.80 -7.19 5.58
CA GLU A 45 14.93 -6.50 6.87
C GLU A 45 13.57 -6.01 7.39
N THR A 46 12.63 -5.78 6.48
CA THR A 46 11.24 -5.43 6.78
C THR A 46 10.32 -6.47 6.19
N ASP A 47 9.48 -7.08 7.03
CA ASP A 47 8.43 -7.98 6.58
C ASP A 47 7.09 -7.23 6.42
N LEU A 48 6.33 -7.63 5.41
CA LEU A 48 5.00 -7.08 5.16
C LEU A 48 3.95 -7.89 5.92
N PRO A 49 2.86 -7.25 6.38
CA PRO A 49 1.77 -8.00 7.02
C PRO A 49 1.22 -9.09 6.10
N ASP A 50 1.08 -10.32 6.59
CA ASP A 50 0.48 -11.43 5.83
C ASP A 50 -0.89 -11.08 5.23
N ALA A 51 -1.65 -10.22 5.91
CA ALA A 51 -2.95 -9.73 5.46
C ALA A 51 -2.89 -8.97 4.13
N TRP A 52 -1.71 -8.51 3.69
CA TRP A 52 -1.52 -7.77 2.45
C TRP A 52 -1.23 -8.70 1.27
N HIS A 53 -1.05 -10.01 1.49
CA HIS A 53 -0.82 -10.96 0.40
C HIS A 53 -1.98 -10.99 -0.60
N GLY A 54 -1.67 -10.69 -1.87
CA GLY A 54 -2.64 -10.59 -2.96
C GLY A 54 -3.34 -9.23 -3.03
N ALA A 55 -3.01 -8.28 -2.16
CA ALA A 55 -3.62 -6.96 -2.18
C ALA A 55 -3.19 -6.15 -3.40
N ARG A 56 -4.11 -5.31 -3.87
CA ARG A 56 -3.80 -4.33 -4.91
C ARG A 56 -3.17 -3.11 -4.28
N ILE A 57 -2.04 -2.65 -4.81
CA ILE A 57 -1.41 -1.41 -4.36
C ILE A 57 -1.59 -0.30 -5.39
N ILE A 58 -1.91 0.89 -4.90
CA ILE A 58 -2.08 2.12 -5.68
C ILE A 58 -1.23 3.26 -5.12
N GLY A 59 -1.03 4.31 -5.92
CA GLY A 59 -0.26 5.49 -5.55
C GLY A 59 1.24 5.37 -5.89
N PRO A 60 2.08 6.34 -5.45
CA PRO A 60 3.48 6.45 -5.87
C PRO A 60 4.36 5.24 -5.53
N GLY A 61 3.99 4.48 -4.49
CA GLY A 61 4.69 3.27 -4.05
C GLY A 61 4.27 2.00 -4.78
N ALA A 62 3.26 2.03 -5.66
CA ALA A 62 2.67 0.83 -6.27
C ALA A 62 3.69 -0.01 -7.05
N ALA A 63 4.34 0.58 -8.06
CA ALA A 63 5.36 -0.09 -8.85
C ALA A 63 6.59 -0.53 -8.02
N PRO A 64 7.25 0.34 -7.23
CA PRO A 64 8.46 -0.06 -6.51
C PRO A 64 8.18 -1.10 -5.42
N LEU A 65 7.05 -1.04 -4.72
CA LEU A 65 6.71 -2.04 -3.72
C LEU A 65 6.30 -3.36 -4.35
N ALA A 66 5.43 -3.37 -5.38
CA ALA A 66 5.06 -4.61 -6.06
C ALA A 66 6.28 -5.37 -6.62
N ALA A 67 7.28 -4.65 -7.14
CA ALA A 67 8.51 -5.23 -7.67
C ALA A 67 9.33 -5.98 -6.61
N VAL A 68 9.45 -5.44 -5.40
CA VAL A 68 10.26 -6.06 -4.31
C VAL A 68 9.47 -7.10 -3.51
N CYS A 69 8.14 -7.08 -3.60
CA CYS A 69 7.25 -7.92 -2.80
C CYS A 69 6.94 -9.28 -3.44
N GLY A 70 7.42 -9.57 -4.66
CA GLY A 70 7.38 -10.91 -5.25
C GLY A 70 5.98 -11.51 -5.41
N GLY A 71 4.98 -10.69 -5.71
CA GLY A 71 3.58 -11.13 -5.87
C GLY A 71 2.72 -11.05 -4.59
N ARG A 72 3.31 -10.68 -3.45
CA ARG A 72 2.56 -10.32 -2.24
C ARG A 72 1.71 -9.08 -2.43
N LEU A 73 2.20 -8.10 -3.19
CA LEU A 73 1.46 -6.93 -3.62
C LEU A 73 1.39 -6.92 -5.14
N VAL A 74 0.21 -6.57 -5.67
CA VAL A 74 -0.03 -6.45 -7.10
C VAL A 74 -0.24 -4.98 -7.42
N ALA A 75 0.66 -4.39 -8.22
CA ALA A 75 0.48 -3.01 -8.68
C ALA A 75 -0.82 -2.90 -9.49
N ASN A 76 -1.63 -1.90 -9.15
CA ASN A 76 -2.82 -1.56 -9.92
C ASN A 76 -2.59 -0.20 -10.61
N ASP A 77 -2.02 -0.27 -11.82
CA ASP A 77 -1.72 0.90 -12.65
C ASP A 77 -2.96 1.50 -13.35
N ASP A 78 -4.11 0.81 -13.29
CA ASP A 78 -5.38 1.27 -13.88
C ASP A 78 -6.14 2.22 -12.94
N ALA A 79 -5.82 2.21 -11.65
CA ALA A 79 -6.40 3.13 -10.68
C ALA A 79 -5.83 4.54 -10.90
N ALA A 80 -6.72 5.54 -10.92
CA ALA A 80 -6.30 6.93 -10.93
C ALA A 80 -5.33 7.19 -9.76
N PRO A 81 -4.20 7.90 -9.99
CA PRO A 81 -3.23 8.16 -8.94
C PRO A 81 -3.92 8.85 -7.77
N VAL A 82 -3.78 8.27 -6.58
CA VAL A 82 -4.28 8.86 -5.34
C VAL A 82 -3.15 9.70 -4.75
N ASP A 83 -3.38 10.99 -4.59
CA ASP A 83 -2.40 11.90 -4.00
C ASP A 83 -2.43 11.80 -2.47
N ALA A 84 -1.30 12.14 -1.83
CA ALA A 84 -1.15 12.10 -0.36
C ALA A 84 -2.24 12.90 0.38
N MET A 85 -2.83 13.91 -0.27
CA MET A 85 -3.94 14.70 0.27
C MET A 85 -5.26 13.91 0.35
N GLN A 86 -5.52 12.97 -0.56
CA GLN A 86 -6.69 12.09 -0.52
C GLN A 86 -6.53 11.00 0.54
N ILE A 87 -5.32 10.46 0.71
CA ILE A 87 -5.00 9.51 1.79
C ILE A 87 -5.11 10.22 3.16
N ALA A 88 -4.58 11.44 3.28
CA ALA A 88 -4.69 12.24 4.50
C ALA A 88 -6.14 12.68 4.80
N GLN A 89 -6.95 12.96 3.78
CA GLN A 89 -8.39 13.25 3.96
C GLN A 89 -9.16 12.02 4.45
N LEU A 90 -8.87 10.83 3.92
CA LEU A 90 -9.43 9.57 4.41
C LEU A 90 -9.06 9.30 5.88
N ALA A 91 -7.85 9.68 6.30
CA ALA A 91 -7.40 9.54 7.70
C ALA A 91 -7.94 10.62 8.66
N SER A 92 -8.51 11.72 8.16
CA SER A 92 -8.90 12.91 8.95
C SER A 92 -10.42 13.03 9.20
N ILE A 93 -11.23 12.10 8.69
CA ILE A 93 -12.70 12.07 8.90
C ILE A 93 -13.09 11.19 10.11
N MET A 94 -12.13 10.78 10.95
CA MET A 94 -12.37 10.10 12.23
C MET A 94 -11.94 10.94 13.43
#